data_AF-A0A0P9CZ23-F1
#
_entry.id   AF-A0A0P9CZ23-F1
#
_cell.length_a   1.000
_cell.length_b   1.000
_cell.length_c   1.000
_cell.angle_alpha   90.00
_cell.angle_beta   90.00
_cell.angle_gamma   90.00
#
_symmetry.space_group_name_H-M   'P 1'
#
loop_
_entity.id
_entity.type
_entity.pdbx_description
1 polymer ?
#
loop_
_entity_poly.entity_id
_entity_poly.type
_entity_poly.pdbx_seq_one_letter_code
_entity_poly.pdbx_strand_id
1 'polypeptide(L)'
;FEAVDWEATVYLNGKQLGAHKGGYDGFSFDITAQLQDGANELIVGVYDPTDDGGQPVGKQRLEPEGIFYTASSGIWQTVWLEPTPAAHIARLDITPDLPGQALRLVVQGAGADGQSVEAVALDGDTEVGRASGKVGEEIRIPVPNPKTWSPDSPFLYNMRVTLGDDSVTSYFGMRSIEVAKVGQYLRLLLNGSFLFQLGTLDQGFWPDGLHTAPTDEALRSDIQQHKDLGFNLIRKHIKVEPQRWYYWADKLGLLVWQDMPAMKTEAAPTDAARQQFELELREMIDEHRSVT
;
A
#
# COMPACT_ATOMS: atom_id res chain seq x y z
N PHE A 1 -12.23 -1.28 5.35
CA PHE A 1 -11.85 0.09 5.75
C PHE A 1 -10.42 0.28 5.28
N GLU A 2 -10.12 1.31 4.51
CA GLU A 2 -8.75 1.54 4.04
C GLU A 2 -7.86 2.19 5.13
N ALA A 3 -8.41 3.05 6.00
CA ALA A 3 -7.76 3.52 7.22
C ALA A 3 -8.75 4.28 8.12
N VAL A 4 -8.59 4.15 9.45
CA VAL A 4 -9.35 4.90 10.45
C VAL A 4 -8.38 5.33 11.56
N ASP A 5 -8.30 6.63 11.82
CA ASP A 5 -7.36 7.16 12.83
C ASP A 5 -8.08 7.37 14.17
N TRP A 6 -7.82 6.62 15.25
CA TRP A 6 -6.78 5.59 15.40
C TRP A 6 -7.27 4.23 15.90
N GLU A 7 -8.18 4.23 16.88
CA GLU A 7 -8.83 3.01 17.40
C GLU A 7 -10.28 2.96 16.95
N ALA A 8 -10.62 1.98 16.12
CA ALA A 8 -11.96 1.79 15.58
C ALA A 8 -12.66 0.61 16.26
N THR A 9 -13.94 0.76 16.61
CA THR A 9 -14.83 -0.36 16.97
C THR A 9 -16.04 -0.36 16.04
N VAL A 10 -16.30 -1.49 15.38
CA VAL A 10 -17.30 -1.58 14.31
C VAL A 10 -18.46 -2.48 14.74
N TYR A 11 -19.68 -2.01 14.49
CA TYR A 11 -20.93 -2.73 14.72
C TYR A 11 -21.75 -2.78 13.44
N LEU A 12 -22.38 -3.92 13.19
CA LEU A 12 -23.36 -4.09 12.10
C LEU A 12 -24.66 -4.64 12.70
N ASN A 13 -25.77 -3.97 12.42
CA ASN A 13 -27.12 -4.34 12.89
C ASN A 13 -27.15 -4.59 14.42
N GLY A 14 -26.50 -3.71 15.18
CA GLY A 14 -26.42 -3.80 16.65
C GLY A 14 -25.44 -4.85 17.20
N LYS A 15 -24.76 -5.63 16.35
CA LYS A 15 -23.75 -6.61 16.77
C LYS A 15 -22.34 -6.08 16.52
N GLN A 16 -21.48 -6.16 17.53
CA GLN A 16 -20.05 -5.83 17.37
C GLN A 16 -19.38 -6.85 16.44
N LEU A 17 -18.71 -6.34 15.40
CA LEU A 17 -17.90 -7.13 14.48
C LEU A 17 -16.48 -7.31 15.02
N GLY A 18 -15.88 -6.23 15.54
CA GLY A 18 -14.52 -6.24 16.07
C GLY A 18 -13.99 -4.83 16.32
N ALA A 19 -12.68 -4.74 16.52
CA ALA A 19 -11.95 -3.49 16.69
C ALA A 19 -10.60 -3.53 15.97
N HIS A 20 -10.08 -2.35 15.61
CA HIS A 20 -8.78 -2.14 14.96
C HIS A 20 -8.00 -1.05 15.68
N LYS A 21 -6.67 -1.17 15.73
CA LYS A 21 -5.76 -0.11 16.21
C LYS A 21 -4.64 0.06 15.19
N GLY A 22 -4.58 1.25 14.61
CA GLY A 22 -3.67 1.57 13.52
C GLY A 22 -4.31 2.62 12.61
N GLY A 23 -3.63 3.74 12.42
CA GLY A 23 -4.20 4.92 11.77
C GLY A 23 -3.98 4.98 10.26
N TYR A 24 -3.16 4.07 9.73
CA TYR A 24 -2.58 4.18 8.39
C TYR A 24 -2.65 2.87 7.59
N ASP A 25 -3.15 1.81 8.20
CA ASP A 25 -3.34 0.48 7.64
C ASP A 25 -4.84 0.14 7.55
N GLY A 26 -5.16 -0.73 6.60
CA GLY A 26 -6.50 -1.22 6.33
C GLY A 26 -6.91 -2.38 7.24
N PHE A 27 -8.23 -2.56 7.36
CA PHE A 27 -8.81 -3.71 8.04
C PHE A 27 -10.19 -4.06 7.46
N SER A 28 -10.58 -5.32 7.63
CA SER A 28 -11.84 -5.85 7.10
C SER A 28 -12.49 -6.85 8.07
N PHE A 29 -13.78 -7.11 7.85
CA PHE A 29 -14.55 -8.11 8.58
C PHE A 29 -15.40 -8.90 7.58
N ASP A 30 -15.47 -10.22 7.73
CA ASP A 30 -16.52 -11.00 7.07
C ASP A 30 -17.84 -10.71 7.79
N ILE A 31 -18.78 -10.10 7.05
CA ILE A 31 -20.09 -9.71 7.54
C ILE A 31 -21.23 -10.60 7.03
N THR A 32 -20.91 -11.69 6.33
CA THR A 32 -21.88 -12.54 5.62
C THR A 32 -23.00 -13.02 6.55
N ALA A 33 -22.66 -13.45 7.76
CA ALA A 33 -23.63 -13.98 8.73
C ALA A 33 -24.42 -12.90 9.49
N GLN A 34 -24.07 -11.62 9.32
CA GLN A 34 -24.63 -10.48 10.03
C GLN A 34 -25.47 -9.59 9.12
N LEU A 35 -25.36 -9.76 7.81
CA LEU A 35 -26.18 -9.08 6.82
C LEU A 35 -27.63 -9.56 6.90
N GLN A 36 -28.54 -8.61 6.71
CA GLN A 36 -29.97 -8.87 6.51
C GLN A 36 -30.42 -8.34 5.15
N ASP A 37 -31.52 -8.89 4.63
CA ASP A 37 -32.11 -8.38 3.39
C ASP A 37 -32.51 -6.90 3.54
N GLY A 38 -32.20 -6.10 2.52
CA GLY A 38 -32.54 -4.68 2.49
C GLY A 38 -31.59 -3.81 3.33
N ALA A 39 -32.17 -2.97 4.20
CA ALA A 39 -31.40 -1.96 4.92
C ALA A 39 -30.56 -2.59 6.05
N ASN A 40 -29.28 -2.21 6.10
CA ASN A 40 -28.35 -2.59 7.15
C ASN A 40 -27.80 -1.31 7.82
N GLU A 41 -27.53 -1.37 9.12
CA GLU A 41 -26.96 -0.26 9.88
C GLU A 41 -25.52 -0.58 10.29
N LEU A 42 -24.58 0.27 9.85
CA LEU A 42 -23.18 0.21 10.23
C LEU A 42 -22.88 1.36 11.20
N ILE A 43 -22.40 1.03 12.40
CA ILE A 43 -21.96 2.01 13.41
C ILE A 43 -20.46 1.83 13.63
N VAL A 44 -19.71 2.93 13.56
CA VAL A 44 -18.27 2.96 13.79
C VAL A 44 -17.97 3.94 14.91
N GLY A 45 -17.46 3.42 16.03
CA GLY A 45 -16.87 4.23 17.09
C GLY A 45 -15.40 4.45 16.79
N VAL A 46 -14.92 5.70 16.90
CA VAL A 46 -13.51 6.03 16.70
C VAL A 46 -12.99 6.78 17.93
N TYR A 47 -11.82 6.37 18.40
CA TYR A 47 -11.07 7.04 19.45
C TYR A 47 -9.65 7.32 18.95
N ASP A 48 -9.23 8.58 19.02
CA ASP A 48 -7.86 8.97 18.78
C ASP A 48 -7.43 9.96 19.87
N PRO A 49 -6.50 9.59 20.76
CA PRO A 49 -5.92 10.54 21.69
C PRO A 49 -4.90 11.46 21.00
N THR A 50 -4.64 11.27 19.71
CA THR A 50 -3.59 11.92 18.92
C THR A 50 -2.29 11.98 19.73
N ASP A 51 -1.84 13.17 20.06
CA ASP A 51 -0.58 13.41 20.71
C ASP A 51 -0.78 13.64 22.25
N ASP A 52 -1.88 13.17 22.81
CA ASP A 52 -1.97 12.82 24.24
C ASP A 52 -1.73 11.32 24.48
N GLY A 53 -1.67 10.52 23.41
CA GLY A 53 -1.39 9.09 23.46
C GLY A 53 0.06 8.72 23.13
N GLY A 54 0.28 7.42 22.98
CA GLY A 54 1.59 6.83 22.64
C GLY A 54 1.70 6.30 21.22
N GLN A 55 0.70 6.54 20.37
CA GLN A 55 0.62 5.99 19.03
C GLN A 55 1.51 6.74 18.02
N PRO A 56 1.79 6.14 16.85
CA PRO A 56 2.40 6.85 15.74
C PRO A 56 1.42 7.91 15.20
N VAL A 57 1.81 9.18 15.22
CA VAL A 57 0.95 10.31 14.80
C VAL A 57 1.52 11.08 13.61
N GLY A 58 2.74 10.74 13.18
CA GLY A 58 3.44 11.49 12.16
C GLY A 58 3.58 12.97 12.56
N LYS A 59 3.01 13.85 11.74
CA LYS A 59 3.03 15.30 11.97
C LYS A 59 1.80 15.87 12.68
N GLN A 60 0.83 15.04 13.05
CA GLN A 60 -0.40 15.49 13.68
C GLN A 60 -0.16 15.96 15.11
N ARG A 61 -0.66 17.14 15.48
CA ARG A 61 -0.59 17.73 16.83
C ARG A 61 -1.91 18.42 17.19
N LEU A 62 -2.34 18.29 18.44
CA LEU A 62 -3.50 18.99 18.99
C LEU A 62 -3.26 20.51 19.07
N GLU A 63 -2.02 20.90 19.38
CA GLU A 63 -1.54 22.29 19.34
C GLU A 63 -0.46 22.43 18.25
N PRO A 64 -0.83 22.56 16.97
CA PRO A 64 0.15 22.56 15.88
C PRO A 64 0.97 23.85 15.82
N GLU A 65 2.30 23.70 15.75
CA GLU A 65 3.24 24.80 15.54
C GLU A 65 4.40 24.41 14.61
N GLY A 66 5.01 25.42 13.97
CA GLY A 66 6.20 25.24 13.14
C GLY A 66 6.00 24.26 11.99
N ILE A 67 6.53 23.04 12.14
CA ILE A 67 6.55 21.99 11.11
C ILE A 67 5.48 20.90 11.34
N PHE A 68 4.55 21.12 12.28
CA PHE A 68 3.47 20.21 12.63
C PHE A 68 2.13 20.70 12.10
N TYR A 69 1.20 19.77 11.86
CA TYR A 69 -0.10 20.05 11.26
C TYR A 69 -1.24 19.72 12.22
N THR A 70 -2.39 20.33 11.96
CA THR A 70 -3.64 20.08 12.68
C THR A 70 -3.96 18.59 12.72
N ALA A 71 -4.22 18.08 13.92
CA ALA A 71 -4.67 16.71 14.13
C ALA A 71 -5.98 16.41 13.39
N SER A 72 -6.05 15.24 12.76
CA SER A 72 -7.23 14.68 12.11
C SER A 72 -7.52 13.32 12.73
N SER A 73 -8.79 12.98 12.91
CA SER A 73 -9.23 11.68 13.43
C SER A 73 -10.47 11.23 12.67
N GLY A 74 -10.81 9.95 12.79
CA GLY A 74 -11.98 9.36 12.15
C GLY A 74 -11.62 8.52 10.94
N ILE A 75 -12.64 8.22 10.15
CA ILE A 75 -12.51 7.49 8.89
C ILE A 75 -11.97 8.47 7.85
N TRP A 76 -10.69 8.34 7.49
CA TRP A 76 -10.03 9.30 6.60
C TRP A 76 -9.62 8.70 5.23
N GLN A 77 -9.78 7.38 5.06
CA GLN A 77 -9.74 6.70 3.76
C GLN A 77 -11.02 5.89 3.50
N THR A 78 -11.14 5.28 2.32
CA THR A 78 -12.39 4.72 1.80
C THR A 78 -12.95 3.59 2.67
N VAL A 79 -14.28 3.53 2.75
CA VAL A 79 -15.02 2.40 3.29
C VAL A 79 -15.86 1.80 2.17
N TRP A 80 -15.70 0.50 1.95
CA TRP A 80 -16.37 -0.24 0.88
C TRP A 80 -16.73 -1.64 1.36
N LEU A 81 -17.59 -2.29 0.58
CA LEU A 81 -17.98 -3.67 0.74
C LEU A 81 -17.76 -4.38 -0.60
N GLU A 82 -17.29 -5.62 -0.57
CA GLU A 82 -17.12 -6.44 -1.75
C GLU A 82 -17.67 -7.84 -1.50
N PRO A 83 -18.50 -8.36 -2.41
CA PRO A 83 -18.88 -9.76 -2.41
C PRO A 83 -17.77 -10.60 -3.03
N THR A 84 -17.33 -11.63 -2.31
CA THR A 84 -16.36 -12.61 -2.81
C THR A 84 -16.92 -14.03 -2.72
N PRO A 85 -16.42 -14.97 -3.55
CA PRO A 85 -16.68 -16.39 -3.31
C PRO A 85 -16.08 -16.86 -1.97
N ALA A 86 -16.58 -17.98 -1.44
CA ALA A 86 -16.09 -18.55 -0.19
C ALA A 86 -14.59 -18.88 -0.21
N ALA A 87 -14.08 -19.26 -1.39
CA ALA A 87 -12.65 -19.35 -1.67
C ALA A 87 -12.27 -18.20 -2.61
N HIS A 88 -11.44 -17.27 -2.14
CA HIS A 88 -11.07 -16.08 -2.91
C HIS A 88 -9.62 -15.65 -2.67
N ILE A 89 -9.11 -14.81 -3.56
CA ILE A 89 -7.79 -14.19 -3.51
C ILE A 89 -7.85 -13.02 -2.53
N ALA A 90 -7.09 -13.11 -1.44
CA ALA A 90 -7.04 -12.09 -0.41
C ALA A 90 -5.91 -11.08 -0.65
N ARG A 91 -4.76 -11.53 -1.15
CA ARG A 91 -3.58 -10.68 -1.41
C ARG A 91 -2.68 -11.30 -2.48
N LEU A 92 -2.03 -10.45 -3.26
CA LEU A 92 -0.97 -10.84 -4.19
C LEU A 92 0.35 -10.32 -3.65
N ASP A 93 1.33 -11.20 -3.42
CA ASP A 93 2.70 -10.82 -3.06
C ASP A 93 3.56 -10.85 -4.33
N ILE A 94 3.85 -9.67 -4.88
CA ILE A 94 4.45 -9.49 -6.21
C ILE A 94 5.91 -9.09 -6.07
N THR A 95 6.84 -9.81 -6.71
CA THR A 95 8.26 -9.44 -6.68
C THR A 95 8.93 -9.64 -8.05
N PRO A 96 9.36 -8.57 -8.74
CA PRO A 96 10.05 -8.70 -10.00
C PRO A 96 11.44 -9.32 -9.81
N ASP A 97 11.78 -10.28 -10.67
CA ASP A 97 13.09 -10.91 -10.75
C ASP A 97 13.72 -10.60 -12.11
N LEU A 98 14.34 -9.43 -12.19
CA LEU A 98 14.88 -8.91 -13.45
C LEU A 98 16.00 -9.81 -14.02
N PRO A 99 17.01 -10.27 -13.26
CA PRO A 99 18.02 -11.21 -13.78
C PRO A 99 17.43 -12.55 -14.19
N GLY A 100 16.45 -13.04 -13.44
CA GLY A 100 15.74 -14.29 -13.73
C GLY A 100 14.70 -14.19 -14.84
N GLN A 101 14.46 -12.98 -15.40
CA GLN A 101 13.45 -12.69 -16.41
C GLN A 101 12.07 -13.29 -16.05
N ALA A 102 11.65 -13.07 -14.80
CA ALA A 102 10.40 -13.62 -14.28
C ALA A 102 9.76 -12.68 -13.24
N LEU A 103 8.45 -12.83 -13.06
CA LEU A 103 7.74 -12.34 -11.90
C LEU A 103 7.62 -13.47 -10.88
N ARG A 104 8.05 -13.24 -9.64
CA ARG A 104 7.73 -14.13 -8.51
C ARG A 104 6.42 -13.64 -7.90
N LEU A 105 5.47 -14.55 -7.75
CA LEU A 105 4.14 -14.27 -7.23
C LEU A 105 3.80 -15.29 -6.13
N VAL A 106 3.40 -14.83 -4.96
CA VAL A 106 2.68 -15.68 -3.99
C VAL A 106 1.25 -15.18 -3.90
N VAL A 107 0.29 -16.08 -4.05
CA VAL A 107 -1.14 -15.75 -3.96
C VAL A 107 -1.64 -16.19 -2.59
N GLN A 108 -2.02 -15.22 -1.76
CA GLN A 108 -2.66 -15.46 -0.48
C GLN A 108 -4.16 -15.58 -0.72
N GLY A 109 -4.78 -16.67 -0.27
CA GLY A 109 -6.20 -16.91 -0.42
C GLY A 109 -6.87 -17.13 0.92
N ALA A 110 -8.14 -16.78 1.02
CA ALA A 110 -9.00 -17.11 2.16
C ALA A 110 -9.96 -18.24 1.73
N GLY A 111 -10.11 -19.28 2.57
CA GLY A 111 -10.94 -20.45 2.25
C GLY A 111 -10.42 -21.28 1.06
N ALA A 112 -9.16 -21.08 0.65
CA ALA A 112 -8.61 -21.55 -0.61
C ALA A 112 -7.33 -22.41 -0.47
N ASP A 113 -7.07 -22.94 0.73
CA ASP A 113 -5.82 -23.65 1.03
C ASP A 113 -5.57 -24.82 0.06
N GLY A 114 -4.38 -24.83 -0.55
CA GLY A 114 -3.94 -25.85 -1.48
C GLY A 114 -4.65 -25.88 -2.84
N GLN A 115 -5.59 -24.95 -3.09
CA GLN A 115 -6.25 -24.81 -4.38
C GLN A 115 -5.29 -24.29 -5.45
N SER A 116 -5.60 -24.62 -6.71
CA SER A 116 -4.79 -24.22 -7.85
C SER A 116 -5.08 -22.79 -8.28
N VAL A 117 -4.01 -22.07 -8.61
CA VAL A 117 -4.06 -20.71 -9.14
C VAL A 117 -3.41 -20.67 -10.51
N GLU A 118 -3.98 -19.90 -11.43
CA GLU A 118 -3.35 -19.52 -12.69
C GLU A 118 -3.05 -18.01 -12.68
N ALA A 119 -1.84 -17.64 -13.13
CA ALA A 119 -1.44 -16.25 -13.28
C ALA A 119 -0.88 -16.01 -14.69
N VAL A 120 -1.31 -14.90 -15.29
CA VAL A 120 -0.95 -14.49 -16.66
C VAL A 120 -0.40 -13.06 -16.63
N ALA A 121 0.80 -12.88 -17.18
CA ALA A 121 1.43 -11.58 -17.40
C ALA A 121 1.18 -11.09 -18.84
N LEU A 122 0.87 -9.81 -18.99
CA LEU A 122 0.39 -9.19 -20.22
C LEU A 122 1.15 -7.89 -20.54
N ASP A 123 1.59 -7.73 -21.78
CA ASP A 123 2.04 -6.47 -22.37
C ASP A 123 0.87 -5.86 -23.17
N GLY A 124 0.20 -4.88 -22.55
CA GLY A 124 -1.13 -4.47 -23.02
C GLY A 124 -2.11 -5.64 -22.90
N ASP A 125 -2.58 -6.13 -24.05
CA ASP A 125 -3.47 -7.30 -24.16
C ASP A 125 -2.74 -8.58 -24.60
N THR A 126 -1.43 -8.50 -24.86
CA THR A 126 -0.65 -9.64 -25.36
C THR A 126 -0.05 -10.43 -24.20
N GLU A 127 -0.35 -11.73 -24.13
CA GLU A 127 0.27 -12.63 -23.16
C GLU A 127 1.78 -12.79 -23.41
N VAL A 128 2.56 -12.49 -22.38
CA VAL A 128 4.03 -12.65 -22.38
C VAL A 128 4.50 -13.75 -21.45
N GLY A 129 3.63 -14.21 -20.54
CA GLY A 129 3.95 -15.23 -19.56
C GLY A 129 2.71 -15.81 -18.90
N ARG A 130 2.78 -17.10 -18.56
CA ARG A 130 1.76 -17.82 -17.82
C ARG A 130 2.41 -18.83 -16.91
N ALA A 131 1.87 -18.98 -15.71
CA ALA A 131 2.24 -20.05 -14.80
C ALA A 131 1.04 -20.44 -13.93
N SER A 132 1.09 -21.66 -13.41
CA SER A 132 0.13 -22.14 -12.42
C SER A 132 0.87 -22.67 -11.21
N GLY A 133 0.21 -22.62 -10.05
CA GLY A 133 0.72 -23.15 -8.80
C GLY A 133 -0.39 -23.33 -7.81
N LYS A 134 -0.05 -23.29 -6.51
CA LYS A 134 -1.02 -23.37 -5.42
C LYS A 134 -1.04 -22.09 -4.60
N VAL A 135 -2.18 -21.83 -3.99
CA VAL A 135 -2.31 -20.79 -2.95
C VAL A 135 -1.22 -20.98 -1.89
N GLY A 136 -0.55 -19.90 -1.53
CA GLY A 136 0.53 -19.85 -0.54
C GLY A 136 1.92 -20.32 -1.03
N GLU A 137 2.03 -20.85 -2.25
CA GLU A 137 3.32 -21.24 -2.84
C GLU A 137 3.83 -20.18 -3.82
N GLU A 138 5.16 -20.08 -3.98
CA GLU A 138 5.75 -19.18 -4.98
C GLU A 138 5.54 -19.73 -6.39
N ILE A 139 4.90 -18.91 -7.23
CA ILE A 139 4.68 -19.11 -8.65
C ILE A 139 5.66 -18.22 -9.41
N ARG A 140 6.33 -18.79 -10.40
CA ARG A 140 7.33 -18.09 -11.21
C ARG A 140 6.82 -17.90 -12.63
N ILE A 141 6.34 -16.70 -12.95
CA ILE A 141 5.75 -16.36 -14.25
C ILE A 141 6.87 -15.84 -15.16
N PRO A 142 7.17 -16.48 -16.30
CA PRO A 142 8.23 -16.02 -17.19
C PRO A 142 7.88 -14.68 -17.84
N VAL A 143 8.85 -13.77 -17.94
CA VAL A 143 8.74 -12.47 -18.63
C VAL A 143 9.99 -12.29 -19.50
N PRO A 144 10.08 -12.96 -20.66
CA PRO A 144 11.28 -12.96 -21.48
C PRO A 144 11.55 -11.58 -22.08
N ASN A 145 12.82 -11.15 -22.08
CA ASN A 145 13.27 -9.84 -22.54
C ASN A 145 12.45 -8.68 -21.93
N PRO A 146 12.41 -8.57 -20.59
CA PRO A 146 11.49 -7.67 -19.91
C PRO A 146 11.77 -6.21 -20.26
N LYS A 147 10.71 -5.46 -20.57
CA LYS A 147 10.71 -4.00 -20.59
C LYS A 147 10.79 -3.52 -19.14
N THR A 148 11.82 -2.77 -18.80
CA THR A 148 12.06 -2.37 -17.41
C THR A 148 11.25 -1.15 -17.02
N TRP A 149 10.86 -1.11 -15.75
CA TRP A 149 10.34 0.10 -15.12
C TRP A 149 11.51 0.97 -14.64
N SER A 150 11.44 2.26 -14.90
CA SER A 150 12.30 3.29 -14.32
C SER A 150 11.55 4.63 -14.30
N PRO A 151 12.05 5.65 -13.58
CA PRO A 151 11.45 6.97 -13.65
C PRO A 151 11.30 7.52 -15.08
N ASP A 152 12.26 7.27 -15.97
CA ASP A 152 12.22 7.79 -17.35
C ASP A 152 11.43 6.89 -18.31
N SER A 153 11.18 5.64 -17.92
CA SER A 153 10.41 4.65 -18.69
C SER A 153 9.57 3.81 -17.73
N PRO A 154 8.44 4.34 -17.22
CA PRO A 154 7.61 3.66 -16.22
C PRO A 154 6.73 2.58 -16.84
N PHE A 155 7.36 1.61 -17.51
CA PHE A 155 6.65 0.52 -18.17
C PHE A 155 6.04 -0.44 -17.14
N LEU A 156 4.75 -0.73 -17.29
CA LEU A 156 3.99 -1.61 -16.42
C LEU A 156 3.31 -2.69 -17.25
N TYR A 157 3.49 -3.94 -16.84
CA TYR A 157 2.74 -5.08 -17.36
C TYR A 157 1.39 -5.17 -16.65
N ASN A 158 0.36 -5.64 -17.34
CA ASN A 158 -0.88 -6.07 -16.70
C ASN A 158 -0.71 -7.52 -16.20
N MET A 159 -1.47 -7.90 -15.18
CA MET A 159 -1.53 -9.26 -14.67
C MET A 159 -2.98 -9.66 -14.40
N ARG A 160 -3.32 -10.91 -14.71
CA ARG A 160 -4.56 -11.55 -14.28
C ARG A 160 -4.24 -12.78 -13.45
N VAL A 161 -4.92 -12.92 -12.33
CA VAL A 161 -4.82 -14.09 -11.44
C VAL A 161 -6.22 -14.69 -11.29
N THR A 162 -6.32 -16.01 -11.41
CA THR A 162 -7.59 -16.75 -11.34
C THR A 162 -7.47 -17.90 -10.33
N LEU A 163 -8.47 -18.00 -9.45
CA LEU A 163 -8.61 -19.02 -8.41
C LEU A 163 -10.05 -19.54 -8.46
N GLY A 164 -10.29 -20.69 -9.08
CA GLY A 164 -11.65 -21.22 -9.24
C GLY A 164 -12.55 -20.23 -9.98
N ASP A 165 -13.59 -19.75 -9.29
CA ASP A 165 -14.55 -18.76 -9.80
C ASP A 165 -14.14 -17.30 -9.49
N ASP A 166 -13.07 -17.09 -8.72
CA ASP A 166 -12.55 -15.77 -8.38
C ASP A 166 -11.45 -15.31 -9.37
N SER A 167 -11.43 -14.03 -9.70
CA SER A 167 -10.41 -13.45 -10.56
C SER A 167 -10.13 -11.99 -10.24
N VAL A 168 -8.84 -11.67 -10.13
CA VAL A 168 -8.37 -10.30 -9.90
C VAL A 168 -7.41 -9.88 -11.00
N THR A 169 -7.38 -8.58 -11.28
CA THR A 169 -6.39 -7.95 -12.16
C THR A 169 -5.50 -7.03 -11.36
N SER A 170 -4.22 -7.02 -11.69
CA SER A 170 -3.23 -6.09 -11.13
C SER A 170 -2.25 -5.65 -12.22
N TYR A 171 -1.19 -4.96 -11.82
CA TYR A 171 -0.08 -4.57 -12.67
C TYR A 171 1.25 -4.83 -11.95
N PHE A 172 2.36 -4.74 -12.69
CA PHE A 172 3.70 -4.79 -12.11
C PHE A 172 4.75 -4.15 -13.02
N GLY A 173 5.80 -3.59 -12.40
CA GLY A 173 6.98 -3.07 -13.08
C GLY A 173 8.19 -3.99 -12.92
N MET A 174 8.83 -4.40 -14.01
CA MET A 174 10.08 -5.17 -13.95
C MET A 174 11.26 -4.26 -13.59
N ARG A 175 11.76 -4.36 -12.36
CA ARG A 175 12.90 -3.56 -11.88
C ARG A 175 13.77 -4.32 -10.86
N SER A 176 15.00 -3.89 -10.67
CA SER A 176 15.84 -4.29 -9.52
C SER A 176 16.34 -3.08 -8.75
N ILE A 177 16.44 -3.21 -7.42
CA ILE A 177 17.06 -2.23 -6.53
C ILE A 177 18.21 -2.93 -5.80
N GLU A 178 19.41 -2.34 -5.88
CA GLU A 178 20.62 -2.94 -5.34
C GLU A 178 21.49 -1.90 -4.65
N VAL A 179 22.27 -2.32 -3.66
CA VAL A 179 23.32 -1.51 -3.04
C VAL A 179 24.66 -2.08 -3.49
N ALA A 180 25.42 -1.31 -4.29
CA ALA A 180 26.70 -1.77 -4.83
C ALA A 180 27.73 -0.65 -4.88
N LYS A 181 29.02 -1.02 -5.03
CA LYS A 181 30.09 -0.04 -5.21
C LYS A 181 30.14 0.45 -6.65
N VAL A 182 30.12 1.75 -6.85
CA VAL A 182 30.41 2.42 -8.14
C VAL A 182 31.64 3.30 -7.93
N GLY A 183 32.77 2.86 -8.50
CA GLY A 183 34.08 3.37 -8.10
C GLY A 183 34.39 2.99 -6.65
N GLN A 184 34.69 3.98 -5.81
CA GLN A 184 34.99 3.76 -4.39
C GLN A 184 33.78 3.91 -3.46
N TYR A 185 32.63 4.34 -3.98
CA TYR A 185 31.48 4.69 -3.16
C TYR A 185 30.38 3.65 -3.23
N LEU A 186 29.72 3.42 -2.11
CA LEU A 186 28.46 2.67 -2.07
C LEU A 186 27.35 3.54 -2.67
N ARG A 187 26.54 2.94 -3.55
CA ARG A 187 25.44 3.60 -4.28
C ARG A 187 24.21 2.71 -4.31
N LEU A 188 23.04 3.34 -4.42
CA LEU A 188 21.79 2.69 -4.79
C LEU A 188 21.74 2.59 -6.31
N LEU A 189 21.52 1.39 -6.81
CA LEU A 189 21.39 1.08 -8.22
C LEU A 189 19.93 0.75 -8.52
N LEU A 190 19.44 1.25 -9.65
CA LEU A 190 18.19 0.83 -10.27
C LEU A 190 18.54 0.11 -11.57
N ASN A 191 18.06 -1.12 -11.73
CA ASN A 191 18.30 -1.95 -12.93
C ASN A 191 19.81 -2.07 -13.26
N GLY A 192 20.64 -2.26 -12.23
CA GLY A 192 22.10 -2.40 -12.35
C GLY A 192 22.87 -1.09 -12.63
N SER A 193 22.21 0.06 -12.69
CA SER A 193 22.84 1.36 -12.94
C SER A 193 22.65 2.32 -11.78
N PHE A 194 23.67 3.13 -11.47
CA PHE A 194 23.52 4.20 -10.48
C PHE A 194 22.51 5.23 -10.96
N LEU A 195 21.50 5.49 -10.12
CA LEU A 195 20.54 6.57 -10.30
C LEU A 195 20.70 7.57 -9.15
N PHE A 196 21.07 8.81 -9.45
CA PHE A 196 21.00 9.87 -8.46
C PHE A 196 19.53 10.16 -8.14
N GLN A 197 19.13 9.94 -6.89
CA GLN A 197 17.77 10.15 -6.45
C GLN A 197 17.60 11.62 -6.06
N LEU A 198 16.99 12.38 -6.96
CA LEU A 198 16.60 13.77 -6.74
C LEU A 198 15.15 13.74 -6.28
N GLY A 199 14.95 13.86 -4.96
CA GLY A 199 13.62 13.76 -4.37
C GLY A 199 13.28 14.84 -3.37
N THR A 200 11.98 14.97 -3.13
CA THR A 200 11.37 15.90 -2.19
C THR A 200 10.91 15.18 -0.93
N LEU A 201 10.67 15.97 0.13
CA LEU A 201 9.83 15.55 1.23
C LEU A 201 8.39 15.93 0.91
N ASP A 202 7.53 14.94 0.86
CA ASP A 202 6.10 15.14 0.70
C ASP A 202 5.39 14.88 2.03
N GLN A 203 4.70 15.90 2.54
CA GLN A 203 4.02 15.85 3.83
C GLN A 203 2.62 15.22 3.72
N GLY A 204 2.02 15.18 2.53
CA GLY A 204 0.69 14.62 2.32
C GLY A 204 -0.46 15.37 3.01
N PHE A 205 -0.34 16.67 3.25
CA PHE A 205 -1.43 17.49 3.81
C PHE A 205 -2.13 18.33 2.73
N TRP A 206 -3.45 18.32 2.77
CA TRP A 206 -4.33 19.00 1.82
C TRP A 206 -5.01 20.20 2.48
N PRO A 207 -5.08 21.37 1.82
CA PRO A 207 -5.70 22.56 2.40
C PRO A 207 -7.16 22.35 2.84
N ASP A 208 -7.93 21.58 2.08
CA ASP A 208 -9.36 21.37 2.35
C ASP A 208 -9.63 20.16 3.25
N GLY A 209 -8.97 19.03 2.97
CA GLY A 209 -9.22 17.75 3.64
C GLY A 209 -8.24 17.40 4.76
N LEU A 210 -7.26 18.26 5.04
CA LEU A 210 -6.12 18.02 5.94
C LEU A 210 -5.39 16.71 5.60
N HIS A 211 -5.84 15.59 6.14
CA HIS A 211 -5.25 14.27 5.89
C HIS A 211 -5.71 13.61 4.59
N THR A 212 -6.88 13.97 4.08
CA THR A 212 -7.51 13.30 2.93
C THR A 212 -7.40 14.13 1.66
N ALA A 213 -6.93 13.52 0.57
CA ALA A 213 -6.93 14.15 -0.74
C ALA A 213 -8.36 14.36 -1.24
N PRO A 214 -8.67 15.50 -1.90
CA PRO A 214 -10.04 15.80 -2.30
C PRO A 214 -10.53 14.91 -3.45
N THR A 215 -9.65 14.49 -4.36
CA THR A 215 -9.98 13.58 -5.47
C THR A 215 -8.76 12.75 -5.92
N ASP A 216 -9.01 11.73 -6.74
CA ASP A 216 -7.94 10.95 -7.40
C ASP A 216 -7.10 11.81 -8.36
N GLU A 217 -7.72 12.77 -9.05
CA GLU A 217 -7.01 13.73 -9.90
C GLU A 217 -6.08 14.63 -9.10
N ALA A 218 -6.44 14.98 -7.87
CA ALA A 218 -5.58 15.75 -6.98
C ALA A 218 -4.33 14.93 -6.60
N LEU A 219 -4.49 13.66 -6.22
CA LEU A 219 -3.37 12.74 -5.98
C LEU A 219 -2.46 12.68 -7.21
N ARG A 220 -3.04 12.45 -8.40
CA ARG A 220 -2.28 12.42 -9.65
C ARG A 220 -1.54 13.73 -9.93
N SER A 221 -2.20 14.87 -9.73
CA SER A 221 -1.64 16.20 -9.99
C SER A 221 -0.44 16.48 -9.08
N ASP A 222 -0.50 16.07 -7.82
CA ASP A 222 0.61 16.22 -6.88
C ASP A 222 1.85 15.42 -7.33
N ILE A 223 1.66 14.15 -7.71
CA ILE A 223 2.73 13.32 -8.29
C ILE A 223 3.25 13.91 -9.61
N GLN A 224 2.37 14.37 -10.50
CA GLN A 224 2.76 14.93 -11.79
C GLN A 224 3.63 16.18 -11.63
N GLN A 225 3.31 17.06 -10.67
CA GLN A 225 4.10 18.26 -10.42
C GLN A 225 5.54 17.92 -10.00
N HIS A 226 5.73 16.88 -9.19
CA HIS A 226 7.08 16.40 -8.87
C HIS A 226 7.85 16.01 -10.14
N LYS A 227 7.19 15.30 -11.06
CA LYS A 227 7.79 14.89 -12.32
C LYS A 227 8.12 16.08 -13.23
N ASP A 228 7.20 17.03 -13.37
CA ASP A 228 7.35 18.23 -14.20
C ASP A 228 8.49 19.13 -13.70
N LEU A 229 8.74 19.16 -12.39
CA LEU A 229 9.86 19.86 -11.76
C LEU A 229 11.20 19.11 -11.89
N GLY A 230 11.20 17.90 -12.45
CA GLY A 230 12.39 17.09 -12.71
C GLY A 230 12.81 16.18 -11.56
N PHE A 231 11.96 15.97 -10.55
CA PHE A 231 12.22 14.99 -9.48
C PHE A 231 11.98 13.56 -9.98
N ASN A 232 12.71 12.61 -9.40
CA ASN A 232 12.60 11.18 -9.72
C ASN A 232 12.31 10.29 -8.50
N LEU A 233 12.19 10.90 -7.32
CA LEU A 233 11.88 10.26 -6.05
C LEU A 233 10.91 11.17 -5.26
N ILE A 234 9.95 10.58 -4.58
CA ILE A 234 9.22 11.22 -3.48
C ILE A 234 9.51 10.45 -2.21
N ARG A 235 9.97 11.14 -1.16
CA ARG A 235 9.95 10.58 0.19
C ARG A 235 8.64 10.98 0.85
N LYS A 236 7.71 10.03 0.95
CA LYS A 236 6.46 10.24 1.68
C LYS A 236 6.80 10.29 3.16
N HIS A 237 6.69 11.48 3.72
CA HIS A 237 7.29 11.81 5.00
C HIS A 237 6.33 11.50 6.14
N ILE A 238 6.65 10.45 6.90
CA ILE A 238 5.99 10.01 8.14
C ILE A 238 4.45 10.01 8.07
N LYS A 239 3.93 9.60 6.91
CA LYS A 239 2.51 9.43 6.57
C LYS A 239 2.44 8.27 5.57
N VAL A 240 1.34 7.54 5.53
CA VAL A 240 1.02 6.56 4.49
C VAL A 240 -0.14 7.11 3.66
N GLU A 241 -0.13 6.99 2.34
CA GLU A 241 -1.25 7.48 1.51
C GLU A 241 -2.21 6.35 1.13
N PRO A 242 -3.41 6.65 0.60
CA PRO A 242 -4.22 5.64 -0.06
C PRO A 242 -3.46 4.97 -1.22
N GLN A 243 -3.78 3.71 -1.49
CA GLN A 243 -3.17 2.90 -2.57
C GLN A 243 -3.15 3.61 -3.94
N ARG A 244 -4.16 4.47 -4.19
CA ARG A 244 -4.26 5.31 -5.40
C ARG A 244 -3.09 6.28 -5.58
N TRP A 245 -2.49 6.79 -4.52
CA TRP A 245 -1.33 7.69 -4.61
C TRP A 245 -0.11 6.93 -5.16
N TYR A 246 0.16 5.73 -4.63
CA TYR A 246 1.25 4.87 -5.10
C TYR A 246 1.02 4.40 -6.54
N TYR A 247 -0.23 4.07 -6.91
CA TYR A 247 -0.60 3.79 -8.30
C TYR A 247 -0.17 4.91 -9.25
N TRP A 248 -0.38 6.17 -8.86
CA TRP A 248 0.06 7.30 -9.68
C TRP A 248 1.58 7.45 -9.70
N ALA A 249 2.28 7.18 -8.60
CA ALA A 249 3.74 7.16 -8.56
C ALA A 249 4.32 6.10 -9.52
N ASP A 250 3.75 4.90 -9.53
CA ASP A 250 4.15 3.81 -10.45
C ASP A 250 3.90 4.21 -11.91
N LYS A 251 2.71 4.73 -12.21
CA LYS A 251 2.28 5.11 -13.58
C LYS A 251 3.06 6.30 -14.13
N LEU A 252 3.39 7.27 -13.30
CA LEU A 252 4.07 8.51 -13.73
C LEU A 252 5.60 8.40 -13.65
N GLY A 253 6.13 7.34 -13.02
CA GLY A 253 7.56 7.09 -12.95
C GLY A 253 8.27 7.93 -11.90
N LEU A 254 7.86 7.75 -10.64
CA LEU A 254 8.52 8.29 -9.46
C LEU A 254 8.83 7.16 -8.50
N LEU A 255 10.09 7.08 -8.07
CA LEU A 255 10.45 6.22 -6.94
C LEU A 255 9.76 6.73 -5.68
N VAL A 256 9.44 5.83 -4.75
CA VAL A 256 8.89 6.19 -3.45
C VAL A 256 9.80 5.66 -2.35
N TRP A 257 10.15 6.54 -1.41
CA TRP A 257 10.61 6.16 -0.09
C TRP A 257 9.46 6.33 0.89
N GLN A 258 8.94 5.20 1.38
CA GLN A 258 7.85 5.19 2.34
C GLN A 258 8.41 5.21 3.76
N ASP A 259 8.16 6.29 4.50
CA ASP A 259 8.46 6.34 5.93
C ASP A 259 7.31 5.72 6.74
N MET A 260 7.64 5.14 7.91
CA MET A 260 6.63 4.86 8.94
C MET A 260 6.23 6.18 9.62
N PRO A 261 4.94 6.42 9.92
CA PRO A 261 4.52 7.52 10.79
C PRO A 261 5.31 7.55 12.09
N ALA A 262 5.82 8.73 12.45
CA ALA A 262 6.65 8.89 13.63
C ALA A 262 5.80 8.90 14.90
N MET A 263 6.33 8.28 15.96
CA MET A 263 5.87 8.52 17.33
C MET A 263 6.36 9.87 17.83
N LYS A 264 5.86 10.29 18.99
CA LYS A 264 6.44 11.37 19.79
C LYS A 264 7.90 11.12 20.14
N THR A 265 8.65 12.20 20.24
CA THR A 265 10.09 12.16 20.56
C THR A 265 10.42 12.74 21.93
N GLU A 266 9.43 13.31 22.62
CA GLU A 266 9.57 14.01 23.90
C GLU A 266 9.77 13.03 25.08
N ALA A 267 9.34 11.77 24.92
CA ALA A 267 9.50 10.71 25.90
C ALA A 267 9.80 9.37 25.23
N ALA A 268 10.47 8.47 25.97
CA ALA A 268 10.64 7.11 25.51
C ALA A 268 9.28 6.39 25.45
N PRO A 269 8.99 5.64 24.37
CA PRO A 269 7.72 4.93 24.25
C PRO A 269 7.61 3.81 25.28
N THR A 270 6.39 3.59 25.79
CA THR A 270 6.09 2.42 26.64
C THR A 270 6.25 1.12 25.85
N ASP A 271 6.34 -0.01 26.54
CA ASP A 271 6.42 -1.31 25.86
C ASP A 271 5.20 -1.59 24.98
N ALA A 272 4.00 -1.21 25.44
CA ALA A 272 2.78 -1.34 24.66
C ALA A 272 2.81 -0.47 23.39
N ALA A 273 3.29 0.78 23.51
CA ALA A 273 3.41 1.68 22.37
C ALA A 273 4.45 1.19 21.35
N ARG A 274 5.55 0.58 21.81
CA ARG A 274 6.55 -0.05 20.95
C ARG A 274 6.00 -1.25 20.19
N GLN A 275 5.29 -2.14 20.88
CA GLN A 275 4.65 -3.31 20.25
C GLN A 275 3.64 -2.88 19.18
N GLN A 276 2.85 -1.85 19.48
CA GLN A 276 1.88 -1.29 18.55
C GLN A 276 2.54 -0.65 17.32
N PHE A 277 3.61 0.14 17.51
CA PHE A 277 4.39 0.67 16.39
C PHE A 277 4.97 -0.45 15.51
N GLU A 278 5.51 -1.51 16.10
CA GLU A 278 6.07 -2.65 15.36
C GLU A 278 5.00 -3.44 14.61
N LEU A 279 3.77 -3.51 15.14
CA LEU A 279 2.63 -4.10 14.46
C LEU A 279 2.25 -3.25 13.24
N GLU A 280 1.95 -1.96 13.43
CA GLU A 280 1.57 -1.05 12.33
C GLU A 280 2.65 -0.96 11.25
N LEU A 281 3.94 -1.01 11.62
CA LEU A 281 5.04 -1.05 10.66
C LEU A 281 5.01 -2.31 9.78
N ARG A 282 4.68 -3.48 10.36
CA ARG A 282 4.57 -4.73 9.61
C ARG A 282 3.38 -4.69 8.67
N GLU A 283 2.23 -4.21 9.13
CA GLU A 283 1.03 -4.06 8.30
C GLU A 283 1.29 -3.10 7.13
N MET A 284 1.89 -1.94 7.37
CA MET A 284 2.28 -1.00 6.30
C MET A 284 3.19 -1.66 5.25
N ILE A 285 4.16 -2.46 5.68
CA ILE A 285 5.04 -3.20 4.75
C ILE A 285 4.22 -4.22 3.97
N ASP A 286 3.36 -4.99 4.63
CA ASP A 286 2.60 -6.06 4.00
C ASP A 286 1.53 -5.54 3.02
N GLU A 287 0.91 -4.40 3.30
CA GLU A 287 -0.06 -3.73 2.42
C GLU A 287 0.59 -3.06 1.21
N HIS A 288 1.85 -2.62 1.32
CA HIS A 288 2.53 -1.89 0.26
C HIS A 288 3.67 -2.66 -0.44
N ARG A 289 3.96 -3.89 -0.03
CA ARG A 289 5.02 -4.71 -0.64
C ARG A 289 4.79 -5.01 -2.13
N SER A 290 3.53 -5.01 -2.55
CA SER A 290 3.10 -5.42 -3.89
C SER A 290 2.56 -4.28 -4.73
N VAL A 291 2.67 -3.05 -4.22
CA VAL A 291 2.32 -1.88 -5.01
C VAL A 291 3.46 -1.66 -5.99
N THR A 292 3.18 -2.01 -7.25
CA THR A 292 4.03 -1.76 -8.41
C THR A 292 3.18 -1.66 -9.64
#